data_AF-A0A1M6L7R9-F1
#
_entry.id   AF-A0A1M6L7R9-F1
#
_cell.length_a   1.000
_cell.length_b   1.000
_cell.length_c   1.000
_cell.angle_alpha   90.00
_cell.angle_beta   90.00
_cell.angle_gamma   90.00
#
_symmetry.space_group_name_H-M   'P 1'
#
loop_
_entity.id
_entity.type
_entity.pdbx_description
1 polymer ?
#
loop_
_entity_poly.entity_id
_entity_poly.type
_entity_poly.pdbx_seq_one_letter_code
_entity_poly.pdbx_strand_id
1 'polypeptide(L)'
;MEKARFWELEEKGIRCTLCPHYCLIPINKKGICRQRKNINNVLYTLNYGIVTSYAIDPIEKKPLYHFMPGTKIMSFGSSGCNFSCKFCQNHEISLDENPRSVFLSHERLVEITMNEGLDSIAFTYNEPTVWYEYMIDTAMLAKSYGLKTVCVTNGFINPKPLKELLKYMDAFNVDLKSFSDEYYRSICGGRLEPVMETIRTIHASNSHLEVTTLVVEGENDDIDDLEDLFKWLGSLDSEIVLHLSRYYPAYKMNNPPTKVETLLKAKKRAKKYLKHVYIGNVPGIS
;
A
#
# COMPACT_ATOMS: atom_id res chain seq x y z
N MET A 1 -14.94 -13.24 7.92
CA MET A 1 -15.46 -13.12 6.54
C MET A 1 -16.61 -12.13 6.55
N GLU A 2 -16.72 -11.28 5.53
CA GLU A 2 -17.76 -10.23 5.40
C GLU A 2 -18.19 -10.08 3.93
N LYS A 3 -19.38 -9.53 3.65
CA LYS A 3 -19.81 -9.25 2.27
C LYS A 3 -18.94 -8.16 1.65
N ALA A 4 -18.43 -8.41 0.45
CA ALA A 4 -17.64 -7.43 -0.28
C ALA A 4 -18.53 -6.33 -0.87
N ARG A 5 -17.98 -5.11 -0.97
CA ARG A 5 -18.76 -3.92 -1.36
C ARG A 5 -18.70 -3.56 -2.85
N PHE A 6 -17.64 -3.93 -3.56
CA PHE A 6 -17.40 -3.52 -4.95
C PHE A 6 -17.37 -4.70 -5.89
N TRP A 7 -18.52 -4.99 -6.47
CA TRP A 7 -18.67 -6.03 -7.46
C TRP A 7 -19.97 -5.91 -8.25
N GLU A 8 -20.00 -6.58 -9.39
CA GLU A 8 -21.15 -6.68 -10.28
C GLU A 8 -21.40 -8.16 -10.61
N LEU A 9 -22.67 -8.56 -10.67
CA LEU A 9 -23.04 -9.90 -11.10
C LEU A 9 -23.00 -9.95 -12.62
N GLU A 10 -22.27 -10.92 -13.18
CA GLU A 10 -22.23 -11.22 -14.60
C GLU A 10 -22.69 -12.68 -14.84
N GLU A 11 -23.01 -13.01 -16.09
CA GLU A 11 -23.47 -14.36 -16.48
C GLU A 11 -22.51 -15.48 -16.03
N LYS A 12 -21.20 -15.23 -16.11
CA LYS A 12 -20.15 -16.22 -15.84
C LYS A 12 -19.58 -16.16 -14.42
N GLY A 13 -20.11 -15.32 -13.55
CA GLY A 13 -19.67 -15.16 -12.17
C GLY A 13 -19.75 -13.72 -11.68
N ILE A 14 -18.91 -13.37 -10.71
CA ILE A 14 -18.88 -12.01 -10.16
C ILE A 14 -17.67 -11.26 -10.70
N ARG A 15 -17.89 -10.06 -11.22
CA ARG A 15 -16.84 -9.09 -11.53
C ARG A 15 -16.48 -8.31 -10.28
N CYS A 16 -15.31 -8.55 -9.71
CA CYS A 16 -14.80 -7.72 -8.61
C CYS A 16 -14.32 -6.38 -9.16
N THR A 17 -14.86 -5.26 -8.67
CA THR A 17 -14.53 -3.90 -9.14
C THR A 17 -13.71 -3.10 -8.12
N LEU A 18 -13.14 -3.77 -7.12
CA LEU A 18 -12.29 -3.14 -6.10
C LEU A 18 -10.98 -2.59 -6.66
N CYS A 19 -10.30 -3.35 -7.51
CA CYS A 19 -9.01 -2.99 -8.09
C CYS A 19 -8.97 -3.17 -9.60
N PRO A 20 -8.00 -2.57 -10.30
CA PRO A 20 -7.92 -2.59 -11.77
C PRO A 20 -7.69 -3.97 -12.41
N HIS A 21 -7.56 -5.04 -11.62
CA HIS A 21 -7.58 -6.41 -12.15
C HIS A 21 -8.94 -6.84 -12.68
N TYR A 22 -10.03 -6.25 -12.19
CA TYR A 22 -11.39 -6.58 -12.61
C TYR A 22 -11.65 -8.10 -12.68
N CYS A 23 -11.23 -8.87 -11.66
CA CYS A 23 -11.31 -10.33 -11.72
C CYS A 23 -12.75 -10.79 -11.97
N LEU A 24 -12.96 -11.65 -12.97
CA LEU A 24 -14.18 -12.45 -13.10
C LEU A 24 -14.03 -13.69 -12.22
N ILE A 25 -14.87 -13.82 -11.21
CA ILE A 25 -14.76 -14.85 -10.17
C ILE A 25 -15.95 -15.80 -10.31
N PRO A 26 -15.77 -16.99 -10.91
CA PRO A 26 -16.80 -18.03 -10.95
C PRO A 26 -17.24 -18.46 -9.55
N ILE A 27 -18.39 -19.10 -9.46
CA ILE A 27 -18.90 -19.64 -8.19
C ILE A 27 -17.86 -20.53 -7.51
N ASN A 28 -17.70 -20.38 -6.19
CA ASN A 28 -16.74 -21.10 -5.35
C ASN A 28 -15.26 -20.85 -5.67
N LYS A 29 -14.92 -19.90 -6.56
CA LYS A 29 -13.54 -19.49 -6.85
C LYS A 29 -13.16 -18.21 -6.10
N LYS A 30 -11.86 -17.93 -6.10
CA LYS A 30 -11.24 -16.73 -5.51
C LYS A 30 -10.68 -15.83 -6.62
N GLY A 31 -10.64 -14.52 -6.38
CA GLY A 31 -9.89 -13.58 -7.20
C GLY A 31 -8.37 -13.69 -6.99
N ILE A 32 -7.59 -12.95 -7.78
CA ILE A 32 -6.11 -13.03 -7.77
C ILE A 32 -5.48 -12.72 -6.40
N CYS A 33 -6.11 -11.85 -5.60
CA CYS A 33 -5.65 -11.52 -4.25
C CYS A 33 -5.90 -12.62 -3.22
N ARG A 34 -6.59 -13.71 -3.59
CA ARG A 34 -6.96 -14.87 -2.75
C ARG A 34 -7.96 -14.56 -1.63
N GLN A 35 -8.31 -13.30 -1.40
CA GLN A 35 -9.23 -12.89 -0.33
C GLN A 35 -10.66 -12.64 -0.79
N ARG A 36 -10.90 -12.43 -2.09
CA ARG A 36 -12.25 -12.21 -2.63
C ARG A 36 -12.81 -13.52 -3.16
N LYS A 37 -13.86 -14.07 -2.54
CA LYS A 37 -14.46 -15.38 -2.90
C LYS A 37 -15.93 -15.22 -3.27
N ASN A 38 -16.32 -15.79 -4.41
CA ASN A 38 -17.71 -15.87 -4.80
C ASN A 38 -18.36 -17.09 -4.11
N ILE A 39 -19.35 -16.84 -3.24
CA ILE A 39 -20.15 -17.87 -2.57
C ILE A 39 -21.61 -17.60 -2.94
N ASN A 40 -22.20 -18.51 -3.72
CA ASN A 40 -23.60 -18.43 -4.16
C ASN A 40 -23.97 -17.07 -4.79
N ASN A 41 -23.14 -16.58 -5.72
CA ASN A 41 -23.32 -15.31 -6.42
C ASN A 41 -23.33 -14.06 -5.50
N VAL A 42 -22.70 -14.18 -4.34
CA VAL A 42 -22.34 -13.05 -3.48
C VAL A 42 -20.84 -13.06 -3.27
N LEU A 43 -20.18 -11.91 -3.46
CA LEU A 43 -18.76 -11.79 -3.21
C LEU A 43 -18.52 -11.54 -1.72
N TYR A 44 -17.63 -12.33 -1.13
CA TYR A 44 -17.19 -12.17 0.25
C TYR A 44 -15.70 -11.83 0.30
N THR A 45 -15.31 -11.05 1.30
CA THR A 45 -13.91 -10.94 1.71
C THR A 45 -13.61 -11.94 2.83
N LEU A 46 -12.57 -12.75 2.63
CA LEU A 46 -12.18 -13.80 3.57
C LEU A 46 -11.32 -13.27 4.72
N ASN A 47 -10.63 -12.15 4.51
CA ASN A 47 -9.69 -11.59 5.48
C ASN A 47 -10.32 -10.58 6.47
N TYR A 48 -11.65 -10.44 6.52
CA TYR A 48 -12.28 -9.55 7.51
C TYR A 48 -11.92 -9.97 8.94
N GLY A 49 -11.27 -9.06 9.68
CA GLY A 49 -10.74 -9.30 11.02
C GLY A 49 -9.53 -10.24 11.09
N ILE A 50 -8.92 -10.61 9.95
CA ILE A 50 -7.74 -11.47 9.93
C ILE A 50 -6.48 -10.62 10.00
N VAL A 51 -5.74 -10.72 11.10
CA VAL A 51 -4.49 -10.00 11.36
C VAL A 51 -3.33 -10.99 11.30
N THR A 52 -2.33 -10.71 10.47
CA THR A 52 -1.13 -11.56 10.32
C THR A 52 0.08 -10.99 11.04
N SER A 53 0.11 -9.67 11.24
CA SER A 53 1.21 -8.96 11.88
C SER A 53 0.71 -7.68 12.53
N TYR A 54 1.34 -7.29 13.63
CA TYR A 54 1.16 -5.98 14.24
C TYR A 54 2.45 -5.51 14.89
N ALA A 55 2.64 -4.19 14.99
CA ALA A 55 3.73 -3.58 15.73
C ALA A 55 3.42 -2.13 16.09
N ILE A 56 4.04 -1.65 17.17
CA ILE A 56 4.13 -0.22 17.45
C ILE A 56 5.43 0.27 16.81
N ASP A 57 5.29 1.03 15.73
CA ASP A 57 6.41 1.54 14.94
C ASP A 57 6.45 3.08 15.03
N PRO A 58 7.62 3.74 14.83
CA PRO A 58 7.63 5.17 14.53
C PRO A 58 6.92 5.43 13.20
N ILE A 59 6.28 6.58 13.06
CA ILE A 59 5.51 6.93 11.85
C ILE A 59 6.40 7.00 10.59
N GLU A 60 7.67 7.34 10.77
CA GLU A 60 8.69 7.38 9.73
C GLU A 60 8.98 5.98 9.14
N LYS A 61 8.62 4.90 9.85
CA LYS A 61 8.68 3.54 9.28
C LYS A 61 7.51 3.24 8.34
N LYS A 62 6.45 4.06 8.32
CA LYS A 62 5.34 4.03 7.33
C LYS A 62 5.59 5.00 6.16
N PRO A 63 6.86 5.25 5.85
CA PRO A 63 7.39 6.47 5.21
C PRO A 63 6.45 7.68 5.21
N LEU A 64 6.11 8.17 6.42
CA LEU A 64 5.34 9.39 6.62
C LEU A 64 6.15 10.36 7.48
N TYR A 65 7.03 11.13 6.84
CA TYR A 65 7.97 12.02 7.56
C TYR A 65 7.35 13.39 7.84
N HIS A 66 6.30 13.75 7.11
CA HIS A 66 5.61 15.04 7.19
C HIS A 66 4.19 14.92 7.75
N PHE A 67 3.81 13.72 8.22
CA PHE A 67 2.53 13.46 8.89
C PHE A 67 2.78 12.95 10.31
N MET A 68 2.40 13.75 11.31
CA MET A 68 2.61 13.50 12.74
C MET A 68 4.08 13.09 13.09
N PRO A 69 5.09 13.88 12.66
CA PRO A 69 6.50 13.50 12.83
C PRO A 69 6.87 13.25 14.29
N GLY A 70 7.68 12.21 14.52
CA GLY A 70 8.16 11.81 15.83
C GLY A 70 7.16 11.02 16.68
N THR A 71 5.92 10.81 16.23
CA THR A 71 4.94 9.99 16.96
C THR A 71 5.12 8.49 16.66
N LYS A 72 4.56 7.66 17.54
CA LYS A 72 4.39 6.22 17.29
C LYS A 72 3.01 5.94 16.69
N ILE A 73 2.91 4.83 15.97
CA ILE A 73 1.69 4.40 15.28
C ILE A 73 1.47 2.90 15.49
N MET A 74 0.21 2.51 15.73
CA MET A 74 -0.16 1.10 15.79
C MET A 74 -0.32 0.57 14.37
N SER A 75 0.57 -0.30 13.93
CA SER A 75 0.59 -0.86 12.57
C SER A 75 0.01 -2.25 12.54
N PHE A 76 -0.85 -2.54 11.56
CA PHE A 76 -1.43 -3.87 11.32
C PHE A 76 -1.28 -4.29 9.86
N GLY A 77 -1.07 -5.59 9.67
CA GLY A 77 -1.10 -6.26 8.37
C GLY A 77 -2.10 -7.41 8.35
N SER A 78 -2.56 -7.73 7.15
CA SER A 78 -3.51 -8.81 6.91
C SER A 78 -2.97 -9.79 5.87
N SER A 79 -3.82 -10.73 5.45
CA SER A 79 -3.53 -11.68 4.39
C SER A 79 -3.94 -11.13 3.02
N GLY A 80 -3.14 -11.41 2.00
CA GLY A 80 -3.43 -11.18 0.59
C GLY A 80 -2.88 -9.88 0.02
N CYS A 81 -2.63 -9.89 -1.29
CA CYS A 81 -2.19 -8.72 -2.03
C CYS A 81 -2.72 -8.78 -3.46
N ASN A 82 -3.06 -7.64 -4.05
CA ASN A 82 -3.48 -7.56 -5.45
C ASN A 82 -2.28 -7.46 -6.42
N PHE A 83 -1.05 -7.35 -5.91
CA PHE A 83 0.20 -7.50 -6.65
C PHE A 83 0.88 -8.85 -6.34
N SER A 84 1.85 -9.21 -7.17
CA SER A 84 2.70 -10.40 -7.03
C SER A 84 4.19 -10.05 -7.18
N CYS A 85 4.62 -8.93 -6.57
CA CYS A 85 5.99 -8.41 -6.63
C CYS A 85 7.05 -9.51 -6.38
N LYS A 86 7.97 -9.70 -7.33
CA LYS A 86 9.06 -10.70 -7.20
C LYS A 86 10.05 -10.38 -6.07
N PHE A 87 10.13 -9.12 -5.63
CA PHE A 87 10.94 -8.64 -4.50
C PHE A 87 10.18 -8.55 -3.17
N CYS A 88 8.95 -9.10 -3.07
CA CYS A 88 8.10 -8.85 -1.91
C CYS A 88 8.74 -9.31 -0.59
N GLN A 89 9.06 -8.36 0.30
CA GLN A 89 9.60 -8.64 1.63
C GLN A 89 8.59 -9.31 2.56
N ASN A 90 7.30 -9.12 2.29
CA ASN A 90 6.18 -9.66 3.06
C ASN A 90 5.41 -10.73 2.27
N HIS A 91 6.11 -11.52 1.45
CA HIS A 91 5.49 -12.50 0.55
C HIS A 91 4.69 -13.56 1.28
N GLU A 92 5.12 -13.97 2.49
CA GLU A 92 4.43 -14.95 3.34
C GLU A 92 3.00 -14.49 3.69
N ILE A 93 2.80 -13.22 4.03
CA ILE A 93 1.45 -12.70 4.32
C ILE A 93 0.70 -12.26 3.06
N SER A 94 1.41 -11.90 2.00
CA SER A 94 0.84 -11.35 0.77
C SER A 94 0.34 -12.43 -0.19
N LEU A 95 1.05 -13.56 -0.27
CA LEU A 95 0.87 -14.58 -1.31
C LEU A 95 0.48 -15.95 -0.78
N ASP A 96 0.76 -16.27 0.48
CA ASP A 96 0.34 -17.55 1.05
C ASP A 96 -1.18 -17.61 1.20
N GLU A 97 -1.74 -18.80 1.00
CA GLU A 97 -3.19 -18.99 1.13
C GLU A 97 -3.65 -19.04 2.59
N ASN A 98 -2.77 -19.48 3.49
CA ASN A 98 -3.07 -19.69 4.92
C ASN A 98 -1.93 -19.15 5.79
N PRO A 99 -1.61 -17.84 5.74
CA PRO A 99 -0.59 -17.28 6.62
C PRO A 99 -1.04 -17.41 8.08
N ARG A 100 -0.06 -17.53 8.98
CA ARG A 100 -0.32 -17.48 10.42
C ARG A 100 -1.04 -16.18 10.75
N SER A 101 -2.19 -16.30 11.40
CA SER A 101 -3.05 -15.16 11.68
C SER A 101 -3.89 -15.37 12.93
N VAL A 102 -4.42 -14.28 13.43
CA VAL A 102 -5.41 -14.24 14.51
C VAL A 102 -6.63 -13.46 14.04
N PHE A 103 -7.79 -13.78 14.63
CA PHE A 103 -8.96 -12.94 14.47
C PHE A 103 -8.91 -11.78 15.47
N LEU A 104 -9.14 -10.57 14.96
CA LEU A 104 -9.31 -9.35 15.75
C LEU A 104 -10.52 -8.61 15.19
N SER A 105 -11.47 -8.25 16.05
CA SER A 105 -12.55 -7.35 15.64
C SER A 105 -12.03 -5.91 15.53
N HIS A 106 -12.70 -5.08 14.73
CA HIS A 106 -12.28 -3.69 14.57
C HIS A 106 -12.40 -2.90 15.87
N GLU A 107 -13.38 -3.21 16.73
CA GLU A 107 -13.49 -2.62 18.07
C GLU A 107 -12.29 -2.96 18.92
N ARG A 108 -11.88 -4.23 18.93
CA ARG A 108 -10.73 -4.66 19.72
C ARG A 108 -9.43 -4.04 19.20
N LEU A 109 -9.29 -3.87 17.89
CA LEU A 109 -8.13 -3.18 17.29
C LEU A 109 -8.04 -1.72 17.75
N VAL A 110 -9.16 -0.98 17.69
CA VAL A 110 -9.23 0.40 18.15
C VAL A 110 -8.99 0.48 19.66
N GLU A 111 -9.58 -0.41 20.45
CA GLU A 111 -9.38 -0.50 21.90
C GLU A 111 -7.91 -0.74 22.26
N ILE A 112 -7.23 -1.69 21.60
CA ILE A 112 -5.80 -1.94 21.80
C ILE A 112 -4.99 -0.67 21.50
N THR A 113 -5.29 0.02 20.40
CA THR A 113 -4.58 1.25 20.04
C THR A 113 -4.73 2.33 21.12
N MET A 114 -5.94 2.53 21.64
CA MET A 114 -6.19 3.51 22.70
C MET A 114 -5.52 3.12 24.02
N ASN A 115 -5.54 1.83 24.39
CA ASN A 115 -4.92 1.34 25.62
C ASN A 115 -3.39 1.49 25.60
N GLU A 116 -2.77 1.44 24.42
CA GLU A 116 -1.35 1.71 24.21
C GLU A 116 -1.03 3.23 24.21
N GLY A 117 -2.04 4.10 24.33
CA GLY A 117 -1.88 5.55 24.35
C GLY A 117 -1.39 6.12 23.01
N LEU A 118 -1.79 5.52 21.89
CA LEU A 118 -1.38 5.93 20.55
C LEU A 118 -2.48 6.73 19.86
N ASP A 119 -2.06 7.73 19.07
CA ASP A 119 -2.98 8.65 18.38
C ASP A 119 -3.31 8.20 16.95
N SER A 120 -2.73 7.11 16.46
CA SER A 120 -2.87 6.70 15.06
C SER A 120 -2.78 5.19 14.82
N ILE A 121 -3.45 4.76 13.74
CA ILE A 121 -3.49 3.37 13.23
C ILE A 121 -3.00 3.36 11.78
N ALA A 122 -2.11 2.43 11.44
CA ALA A 122 -1.68 2.16 10.06
C ALA A 122 -2.13 0.79 9.58
N PHE A 123 -2.69 0.74 8.38
CA PHE A 123 -2.90 -0.47 7.61
C PHE A 123 -1.73 -0.61 6.61
N THR A 124 -0.92 -1.67 6.73
CA THR A 124 0.41 -1.76 6.10
C THR A 124 0.90 -3.22 5.96
N TYR A 125 2.17 -3.42 5.59
CA TYR A 125 2.92 -4.67 5.44
C TYR A 125 2.58 -5.46 4.16
N ASN A 126 1.31 -5.70 3.87
CA ASN A 126 0.85 -6.28 2.61
C ASN A 126 0.14 -5.21 1.76
N GLU A 127 -1.00 -5.52 1.14
CA GLU A 127 -1.83 -4.52 0.47
C GLU A 127 -3.12 -4.27 1.25
N PRO A 128 -3.23 -3.13 1.95
CA PRO A 128 -4.38 -2.86 2.81
C PRO A 128 -5.68 -2.71 2.02
N THR A 129 -5.67 -2.23 0.77
CA THR A 129 -6.92 -2.09 -0.02
C THR A 129 -7.62 -3.43 -0.26
N VAL A 130 -6.93 -4.58 -0.18
CA VAL A 130 -7.58 -5.91 -0.21
C VAL A 130 -8.41 -6.16 1.05
N TRP A 131 -8.04 -5.55 2.17
CA TRP A 131 -8.70 -5.58 3.49
C TRP A 131 -9.79 -4.50 3.65
N TYR A 132 -10.31 -4.00 2.52
CA TYR A 132 -11.15 -2.81 2.40
C TYR A 132 -12.25 -2.67 3.45
N GLU A 133 -13.12 -3.66 3.60
CA GLU A 133 -14.30 -3.56 4.47
C GLU A 133 -13.89 -3.37 5.93
N TYR A 134 -12.95 -4.18 6.39
CA TYR A 134 -12.43 -4.07 7.75
C TYR A 134 -11.72 -2.73 8.01
N MET A 135 -10.97 -2.22 7.02
CA MET A 135 -10.35 -0.90 7.12
C MET A 135 -11.38 0.22 7.30
N ILE A 136 -12.47 0.19 6.53
CA ILE A 136 -13.52 1.22 6.62
C ILE A 136 -14.16 1.20 8.01
N ASP A 137 -14.59 0.03 8.48
CA ASP A 137 -15.27 -0.11 9.76
C ASP A 137 -14.34 0.28 10.93
N THR A 138 -13.06 -0.13 10.85
CA THR A 138 -12.03 0.27 11.81
C THR A 138 -11.79 1.77 11.78
N ALA A 139 -11.67 2.38 10.60
CA ALA A 139 -11.37 3.79 10.48
C ALA A 139 -12.52 4.70 10.91
N MET A 140 -13.76 4.31 10.60
CA MET A 140 -14.96 4.97 11.09
C MET A 140 -14.97 5.00 12.63
N LEU A 141 -14.71 3.86 13.26
CA LEU A 141 -14.66 3.77 14.72
C LEU A 141 -13.49 4.55 15.30
N ALA A 142 -12.28 4.38 14.75
CA ALA A 142 -11.07 5.07 15.19
C ALA A 142 -11.26 6.60 15.19
N LYS A 143 -11.86 7.15 14.12
CA LYS A 143 -12.16 8.58 14.02
C LYS A 143 -13.14 9.07 15.08
N SER A 144 -14.11 8.25 15.50
CA SER A 144 -15.03 8.62 16.59
C SER A 144 -14.33 8.82 17.94
N TYR A 145 -13.13 8.24 18.09
CA TYR A 145 -12.24 8.44 19.25
C TYR A 145 -11.11 9.44 18.99
N GLY A 146 -11.13 10.14 17.85
CA GLY A 146 -10.10 11.13 17.49
C GLY A 146 -8.80 10.55 16.95
N LEU A 147 -8.71 9.23 16.74
CA LEU A 147 -7.52 8.58 16.18
C LEU A 147 -7.37 8.91 14.69
N LYS A 148 -6.11 9.08 14.26
CA LYS A 148 -5.73 9.20 12.86
C LYS A 148 -5.55 7.83 12.20
N THR A 149 -5.81 7.79 10.90
CA THR A 149 -5.81 6.54 10.13
C THR A 149 -4.94 6.68 8.88
N VAL A 150 -4.08 5.70 8.69
CA VAL A 150 -3.03 5.71 7.66
C VAL A 150 -3.14 4.47 6.77
N CYS A 151 -2.95 4.66 5.47
CA CYS A 151 -2.91 3.57 4.49
C CYS A 151 -1.55 3.55 3.77
N VAL A 152 -0.76 2.49 3.98
CA VAL A 152 0.51 2.25 3.25
C VAL A 152 0.24 1.21 2.17
N THR A 153 0.16 1.65 0.92
CA THR A 153 -0.45 0.89 -0.19
C THR A 153 0.40 0.91 -1.45
N ASN A 154 0.24 -0.10 -2.30
CA ASN A 154 0.73 -0.08 -3.67
C ASN A 154 -0.10 0.79 -4.63
N GLY A 155 -1.22 1.37 -4.15
CA GLY A 155 -2.06 2.30 -4.91
C GLY A 155 -2.88 1.64 -6.02
N PHE A 156 -2.97 0.31 -6.09
CA PHE A 156 -3.67 -0.38 -7.16
C PHE A 156 -5.16 -0.58 -6.85
N ILE A 157 -5.91 0.52 -6.85
CA ILE A 157 -7.32 0.58 -6.47
C ILE A 157 -8.12 1.31 -7.56
N ASN A 158 -9.39 0.93 -7.77
CA ASN A 158 -10.23 1.63 -8.74
C ASN A 158 -10.74 2.98 -8.19
N PRO A 159 -11.08 3.96 -9.06
CA PRO A 159 -11.48 5.29 -8.62
C PRO A 159 -12.67 5.34 -7.65
N LYS A 160 -13.71 4.52 -7.88
CA LYS A 160 -14.91 4.50 -7.02
C LYS A 160 -14.60 4.01 -5.60
N PRO A 161 -13.96 2.84 -5.39
CA PRO A 161 -13.47 2.42 -4.08
C PRO A 161 -12.52 3.41 -3.42
N LEU A 162 -11.60 4.03 -4.18
CA LEU A 162 -10.66 5.02 -3.64
C LEU A 162 -11.37 6.26 -3.11
N LYS A 163 -12.32 6.82 -3.87
CA LYS A 163 -13.12 7.99 -3.45
C LYS A 163 -13.87 7.74 -2.14
N GLU A 164 -14.32 6.52 -1.92
CA GLU A 164 -14.93 6.15 -0.64
C GLU A 164 -13.90 5.99 0.48
N LEU A 165 -12.76 5.35 0.21
CA LEU A 165 -11.69 5.18 1.19
C LEU A 165 -11.13 6.52 1.69
N LEU A 166 -11.01 7.50 0.79
CA LEU A 166 -10.55 8.86 1.09
C LEU A 166 -11.38 9.59 2.16
N LYS A 167 -12.64 9.19 2.39
CA LYS A 167 -13.48 9.77 3.46
C LYS A 167 -12.99 9.38 4.85
N TYR A 168 -12.24 8.29 4.94
CA TYR A 168 -11.91 7.64 6.20
C TYR A 168 -10.42 7.55 6.46
N MET A 169 -9.54 7.92 5.53
CA MET A 169 -8.08 7.90 5.71
C MET A 169 -7.53 9.32 5.83
N ASP A 170 -6.69 9.56 6.83
CA ASP A 170 -6.04 10.85 7.05
C ASP A 170 -4.75 10.99 6.24
N ALA A 171 -4.00 9.91 6.04
CA ALA A 171 -2.77 9.92 5.28
C ALA A 171 -2.54 8.64 4.47
N PHE A 172 -1.79 8.80 3.38
CA PHE A 172 -1.36 7.72 2.51
C PHE A 172 0.14 7.78 2.30
N ASN A 173 0.77 6.62 2.33
CA ASN A 173 2.02 6.40 1.63
C ASN A 173 1.76 5.46 0.45
N VAL A 174 2.05 5.92 -0.78
CA VAL A 174 1.80 5.13 -1.99
C VAL A 174 3.12 4.68 -2.61
N ASP A 175 3.26 3.38 -2.84
CA ASP A 175 4.44 2.83 -3.52
C ASP A 175 4.35 3.07 -5.04
N LEU A 176 5.05 4.08 -5.55
CA LEU A 176 5.34 4.23 -6.98
C LEU A 176 6.61 3.45 -7.30
N LYS A 177 6.44 2.16 -7.63
CA LYS A 177 7.52 1.17 -7.69
C LYS A 177 8.48 1.35 -8.86
N SER A 178 8.06 1.99 -9.95
CA SER A 178 8.86 2.28 -11.14
C SER A 178 8.08 3.29 -11.99
N PHE A 179 8.70 3.87 -13.02
CA PHE A 179 8.02 4.62 -14.07
C PHE A 179 7.92 3.85 -15.40
N SER A 180 8.01 2.51 -15.33
CA SER A 180 7.88 1.60 -16.48
C SER A 180 6.68 0.67 -16.31
N ASP A 181 5.72 0.71 -17.25
CA ASP A 181 4.58 -0.23 -17.24
C ASP A 181 5.03 -1.69 -17.41
N GLU A 182 6.16 -1.91 -18.11
CA GLU A 182 6.75 -3.24 -18.26
C GLU A 182 7.28 -3.78 -16.93
N TYR A 183 7.90 -2.94 -16.10
CA TYR A 183 8.28 -3.31 -14.73
C TYR A 183 7.06 -3.75 -13.91
N TYR A 184 5.95 -3.00 -14.01
CA TYR A 184 4.73 -3.38 -13.30
C TYR A 184 4.17 -4.72 -13.77
N ARG A 185 4.15 -4.98 -15.07
CA ARG A 185 3.63 -6.25 -15.62
C ARG A 185 4.52 -7.44 -15.25
N SER A 186 5.82 -7.31 -15.47
CA SER A 186 6.78 -8.42 -15.38
C SER A 186 7.24 -8.71 -13.95
N ILE A 187 7.33 -7.70 -13.08
CA ILE A 187 7.84 -7.82 -11.72
C ILE A 187 6.72 -7.71 -10.69
N CYS A 188 5.79 -6.77 -10.85
CA CYS A 188 4.74 -6.52 -9.86
C CYS A 188 3.43 -7.29 -10.11
N GLY A 189 3.17 -7.77 -11.32
CA GLY A 189 1.88 -8.34 -11.69
C GLY A 189 0.75 -7.31 -11.71
N GLY A 190 1.06 -6.05 -12.05
CA GLY A 190 0.14 -4.91 -12.06
C GLY A 190 0.34 -4.01 -13.29
N ARG A 191 -0.11 -2.75 -13.18
CA ARG A 191 0.03 -1.72 -14.22
C ARG A 191 0.41 -0.39 -13.57
N LEU A 192 1.17 0.43 -14.29
CA LEU A 192 1.64 1.73 -13.77
C LEU A 192 0.50 2.76 -13.68
N GLU A 193 -0.25 2.95 -14.77
CA GLU A 193 -1.22 4.05 -14.86
C GLU A 193 -2.25 4.10 -13.72
N PRO A 194 -2.83 2.98 -13.24
CA PRO A 194 -3.76 3.04 -12.12
C PRO A 194 -3.15 3.52 -10.80
N VAL A 195 -1.84 3.28 -10.59
CA VAL A 195 -1.12 3.78 -9.41
C VAL A 195 -0.92 5.28 -9.54
N MET A 196 -0.53 5.76 -10.73
CA MET A 196 -0.40 7.19 -11.01
C MET A 196 -1.73 7.92 -10.81
N GLU A 197 -2.84 7.35 -11.28
CA GLU A 197 -4.18 7.94 -11.09
C GLU A 197 -4.60 7.97 -9.62
N THR A 198 -4.24 6.94 -8.86
CA THR A 198 -4.45 6.91 -7.40
C THR A 198 -3.68 8.02 -6.70
N ILE A 199 -2.41 8.22 -7.05
CA ILE A 199 -1.58 9.32 -6.52
C ILE A 199 -2.19 10.68 -6.86
N ARG A 200 -2.61 10.92 -8.12
CA ARG A 200 -3.30 12.17 -8.52
C ARG A 200 -4.57 12.40 -7.70
N THR A 201 -5.37 11.35 -7.52
CA THR A 201 -6.64 11.44 -6.80
C THR A 201 -6.44 11.72 -5.31
N ILE A 202 -5.45 11.10 -4.67
CA ILE A 202 -5.13 11.36 -3.26
C ILE A 202 -4.54 12.77 -3.10
N HIS A 203 -3.64 13.19 -3.99
CA HIS A 203 -3.04 14.53 -3.96
C HIS A 203 -4.10 15.63 -4.07
N ALA A 204 -5.11 15.45 -4.93
CA ALA A 204 -6.22 16.38 -5.08
C ALA A 204 -7.26 16.31 -3.94
N SER A 205 -7.05 15.48 -2.92
CA SER A 205 -7.95 15.31 -1.78
C SER A 205 -7.47 16.06 -0.53
N ASN A 206 -8.19 15.92 0.58
CA ASN A 206 -7.77 16.47 1.88
C ASN A 206 -6.85 15.51 2.68
N SER A 207 -6.57 14.31 2.16
CA SER A 207 -5.66 13.37 2.81
C SER A 207 -4.21 13.74 2.54
N HIS A 208 -3.34 13.54 3.53
CA HIS A 208 -1.90 13.71 3.35
C HIS A 208 -1.33 12.63 2.44
N LEU A 209 -0.38 12.98 1.57
CA LEU A 209 0.24 12.06 0.62
C LEU A 209 1.76 12.14 0.71
N GLU A 210 2.39 10.98 0.86
CA GLU A 210 3.81 10.78 0.56
C GLU A 210 3.97 9.59 -0.40
N VAL A 211 5.06 9.58 -1.16
CA VAL A 211 5.32 8.56 -2.18
C VAL A 211 6.61 7.82 -1.86
N THR A 212 6.59 6.50 -2.00
CA THR A 212 7.78 5.66 -1.81
C THR A 212 8.15 4.97 -3.12
N THR A 213 9.44 4.96 -3.43
CA THR A 213 10.03 4.13 -4.48
C THR A 213 11.12 3.26 -3.86
N LEU A 214 10.87 1.95 -3.83
CA LEU A 214 11.90 0.97 -3.50
C LEU A 214 12.84 0.85 -4.70
N VAL A 215 14.09 1.30 -4.56
CA VAL A 215 15.10 1.22 -5.62
C VAL A 215 15.78 -0.14 -5.51
N VAL A 216 15.67 -0.95 -6.56
CA VAL A 216 16.14 -2.33 -6.71
C VAL A 216 17.28 -2.34 -7.73
N GLU A 217 18.46 -2.77 -7.30
CA GLU A 217 19.66 -2.79 -8.14
C GLU A 217 19.49 -3.65 -9.40
N GLY A 218 19.77 -3.06 -10.56
CA GLY A 218 19.70 -3.68 -11.88
C GLY A 218 18.29 -3.79 -12.47
N GLU A 219 17.27 -3.16 -11.86
CA GLU A 219 15.87 -3.35 -12.23
C GLU A 219 15.09 -2.04 -12.40
N ASN A 220 15.22 -1.11 -11.45
CA ASN A 220 14.60 0.24 -11.52
C ASN A 220 15.52 1.32 -10.95
N ASP A 221 16.82 1.08 -10.97
CA ASP A 221 17.85 1.96 -10.42
C ASP A 221 18.60 2.77 -11.49
N ASP A 222 18.18 2.66 -12.76
CA ASP A 222 18.62 3.57 -13.81
C ASP A 222 18.17 5.00 -13.50
N ILE A 223 19.12 5.93 -13.61
CA ILE A 223 18.91 7.30 -13.15
C ILE A 223 17.99 8.11 -14.08
N ASP A 224 17.91 7.73 -15.35
CA ASP A 224 17.09 8.42 -16.33
C ASP A 224 15.64 7.93 -16.24
N ASP A 225 15.43 6.61 -16.04
CA ASP A 225 14.11 6.05 -15.70
C ASP A 225 13.54 6.65 -14.41
N LEU A 226 14.39 6.81 -13.38
CA LEU A 226 14.03 7.47 -12.13
C LEU A 226 13.76 8.97 -12.32
N GLU A 227 14.48 9.64 -13.22
CA GLU A 227 14.25 11.06 -13.48
C GLU A 227 12.86 11.33 -14.06
N ASP A 228 12.33 10.44 -14.90
CA ASP A 228 10.97 10.58 -15.41
C ASP A 228 9.91 10.43 -14.32
N LEU A 229 10.13 9.54 -13.34
CA LEU A 229 9.34 9.48 -12.10
C LEU A 229 9.37 10.82 -11.35
N PHE A 230 10.56 11.39 -11.17
CA PHE A 230 10.74 12.63 -10.41
C PHE A 230 10.11 13.84 -11.12
N LYS A 231 10.29 13.95 -12.45
CA LYS A 231 9.63 14.96 -13.28
C LYS A 231 8.12 14.86 -13.16
N TRP A 232 7.58 13.64 -13.24
CA TRP A 232 6.15 13.42 -13.13
C TRP A 232 5.60 13.86 -11.77
N LEU A 233 6.21 13.43 -10.66
CA LEU A 233 5.83 13.89 -9.32
C LEU A 233 5.97 15.41 -9.18
N GLY A 234 7.08 16.00 -9.61
CA GLY A 234 7.30 17.44 -9.53
C GLY A 234 6.35 18.27 -10.41
N SER A 235 5.87 17.69 -11.52
CA SER A 235 4.83 18.30 -12.36
C SER A 235 3.45 18.27 -11.73
N LEU A 236 3.20 17.31 -10.83
CA LEU A 236 1.98 17.25 -10.03
C LEU A 236 2.07 18.28 -8.89
N ASP A 237 3.14 18.23 -8.10
CA ASP A 237 3.46 19.20 -7.05
C ASP A 237 4.89 18.97 -6.51
N SER A 238 5.70 20.04 -6.51
CA SER A 238 7.07 20.00 -5.99
C SER A 238 7.18 19.77 -4.47
N GLU A 239 6.07 19.93 -3.72
CA GLU A 239 5.99 19.66 -2.28
C GLU A 239 5.74 18.17 -1.96
N ILE A 240 5.41 17.32 -2.94
CA ILE A 240 5.26 15.88 -2.68
C ILE A 240 6.55 15.32 -2.08
N VAL A 241 6.40 14.68 -0.94
CA VAL A 241 7.51 14.01 -0.25
C VAL A 241 7.78 12.68 -0.92
N LEU A 242 9.03 12.49 -1.37
CA LEU A 242 9.50 11.24 -1.96
C LEU A 242 10.48 10.52 -1.04
N HIS A 243 10.23 9.23 -0.83
CA HIS A 243 11.11 8.30 -0.13
C HIS A 243 11.77 7.35 -1.11
N LEU A 244 13.10 7.43 -1.22
CA LEU A 244 13.91 6.47 -1.97
C LEU A 244 14.39 5.39 -1.01
N SER A 245 13.71 4.24 -1.01
CA SER A 245 13.99 3.15 -0.07
C SER A 245 15.00 2.17 -0.64
N ARG A 246 15.93 1.71 0.20
CA ARG A 246 16.91 0.70 -0.17
C ARG A 246 16.30 -0.70 -0.24
N TYR A 247 16.51 -1.38 -1.36
CA TYR A 247 16.21 -2.79 -1.52
C TYR A 247 17.23 -3.71 -0.83
N TYR A 248 16.73 -4.87 -0.39
CA TYR A 248 17.49 -6.02 0.06
C TYR A 248 16.89 -7.29 -0.57
N PRO A 249 17.71 -8.31 -0.92
CA PRO A 249 17.25 -9.59 -1.47
C PRO A 249 16.02 -10.16 -0.75
N ALA A 250 14.97 -10.49 -1.51
CA ALA A 250 13.75 -11.06 -0.97
C ALA A 250 12.96 -11.86 -2.00
N TYR A 251 12.24 -12.87 -1.52
CA TYR A 251 11.32 -13.73 -2.28
C TYR A 251 11.97 -14.40 -3.50
N LYS A 252 11.77 -13.86 -4.71
CA LYS A 252 12.24 -14.45 -5.97
C LYS A 252 13.42 -13.71 -6.58
N MET A 253 13.88 -12.63 -5.95
CA MET A 253 14.94 -11.77 -6.48
C MET A 253 16.19 -11.89 -5.61
N ASN A 254 17.33 -12.07 -6.29
CA ASN A 254 18.64 -12.26 -5.67
C ASN A 254 19.60 -11.11 -5.99
N ASN A 255 19.11 -10.03 -6.62
CA ASN A 255 19.87 -8.81 -6.87
C ASN A 255 20.52 -8.35 -5.55
N PRO A 256 21.75 -7.81 -5.56
CA PRO A 256 22.39 -7.36 -4.32
C PRO A 256 21.60 -6.18 -3.71
N PRO A 257 21.78 -5.89 -2.41
CA PRO A 257 21.22 -4.69 -1.82
C PRO A 257 21.65 -3.45 -2.60
N THR A 258 20.71 -2.55 -2.89
CA THR A 258 20.98 -1.35 -3.68
C THR A 258 22.11 -0.55 -3.04
N LYS A 259 23.06 -0.09 -3.87
CA LYS A 259 24.20 0.68 -3.38
C LYS A 259 23.72 2.01 -2.80
N VAL A 260 24.29 2.40 -1.67
CA VAL A 260 24.01 3.70 -1.04
C VAL A 260 24.34 4.86 -1.99
N GLU A 261 25.40 4.72 -2.78
CA GLU A 261 25.78 5.71 -3.80
C GLU A 261 24.68 5.91 -4.86
N THR A 262 24.02 4.85 -5.30
CA THR A 262 22.90 4.91 -6.24
C THR A 262 21.75 5.74 -5.66
N LEU A 263 21.40 5.49 -4.39
CA LEU A 263 20.38 6.26 -3.67
C LEU A 263 20.76 7.74 -3.51
N LEU A 264 22.03 8.04 -3.20
CA LEU A 264 22.51 9.42 -3.09
C LEU A 264 22.46 10.16 -4.43
N LYS A 265 22.82 9.49 -5.54
CA LYS A 265 22.69 10.02 -6.90
C LYS A 265 21.24 10.28 -7.26
N ALA A 266 20.35 9.33 -6.98
CA ALA A 266 18.91 9.46 -7.17
C ALA A 266 18.33 10.61 -6.36
N LYS A 267 18.65 10.73 -5.06
CA LYS A 267 18.24 11.87 -4.20
C LYS A 267 18.70 13.20 -4.77
N LYS A 268 19.95 13.30 -5.25
CA LYS A 268 20.48 14.51 -5.90
C LYS A 268 19.73 14.86 -7.19
N ARG A 269 19.37 13.85 -8.00
CA ARG A 269 18.58 14.05 -9.24
C ARG A 269 17.15 14.49 -8.92
N ALA A 270 16.48 13.80 -8.00
CA ALA A 270 15.12 14.10 -7.57
C ALA A 270 14.96 15.52 -6.99
N LYS A 271 15.96 16.02 -6.25
CA LYS A 271 15.97 17.38 -5.70
C LYS A 271 15.92 18.52 -6.72
N LYS A 272 16.07 18.22 -8.02
CA LYS A 272 15.82 19.20 -9.09
C LYS A 272 14.31 19.44 -9.33
N TYR A 273 13.46 18.51 -8.92
CA TYR A 273 12.02 18.50 -9.20
C TYR A 273 11.17 18.52 -7.93
N LEU A 274 11.70 17.99 -6.82
CA LEU A 274 11.00 17.85 -5.54
C LEU A 274 11.80 18.50 -4.40
N LYS A 275 11.12 19.18 -3.49
CA LYS A 275 11.76 19.85 -2.34
C LYS A 275 12.15 18.86 -1.24
N HIS A 276 11.32 17.84 -1.02
CA HIS A 276 11.46 16.88 0.07
C HIS A 276 11.77 15.49 -0.46
N VAL A 277 13.04 15.08 -0.33
CA VAL A 277 13.50 13.74 -0.78
C VAL A 277 14.33 13.10 0.32
N TYR A 278 13.90 11.93 0.78
CA TYR A 278 14.51 11.17 1.86
C TYR A 278 15.05 9.82 1.38
N ILE A 279 16.09 9.32 2.04
CA ILE A 279 16.57 7.96 1.82
C ILE A 279 16.08 7.10 2.97
N GLY A 280 15.35 6.04 2.64
CA GLY A 280 14.81 5.08 3.60
C GLY A 280 15.61 3.79 3.63
N ASN A 281 15.45 3.03 4.73
CA ASN A 281 16.00 1.69 4.90
C ASN A 281 17.55 1.61 4.80
N VAL A 282 18.23 2.69 5.24
CA VAL A 282 19.68 2.73 5.39
C VAL A 282 20.03 3.21 6.80
N PRO A 283 20.56 2.35 7.69
CA PRO A 283 20.95 2.77 9.04
C PRO A 283 21.92 3.96 9.01
N GLY A 284 21.62 5.02 9.75
CA GLY A 284 22.49 6.18 9.92
C GLY A 284 22.48 7.22 8.80
N ILE A 285 21.58 7.10 7.81
CA ILE A 285 21.44 8.07 6.70
C ILE A 285 19.98 8.56 6.65
N SER A 286 19.79 9.88 6.65
CA SER A 286 18.50 10.57 6.44
C SER A 286 18.55 11.53 5.25
#